data_AF-A0A380A9I5-F1
#
_entry.id   AF-A0A380A9I5-F1
#
_cell.length_a   1.000
_cell.length_b   1.000
_cell.length_c   1.000
_cell.angle_alpha   90.00
_cell.angle_beta   90.00
_cell.angle_gamma   90.00
#
_symmetry.space_group_name_H-M   'P 1'
#
loop_
_entity.id
_entity.type
_entity.pdbx_description
1 polymer ?
#
loop_
_entity_poly.entity_id
_entity_poly.type
_entity_poly.pdbx_seq_one_letter_code
_entity_poly.pdbx_strand_id
1 'polypeptide(L)'
;MGQRRIGYTTYTGELRWDDWPYRLCDPQLLYTLVLVWLGDHANDLREELGLEDPDIDPQPIDEQTAIVSVSVPLGGLAGHHRRRERANTARGDTLAPGRPGGADC
;
A
#
# COMPACT_ATOMS: atom_id res chain seq x y z
N MET A 1 8.70 -15.34 30.05
CA MET A 1 10.10 -15.39 29.59
C MET A 1 10.13 -16.03 28.21
N GLY A 2 10.70 -15.31 27.22
CA GLY A 2 11.11 -15.88 25.93
C GLY A 2 10.09 -15.80 24.79
N GLN A 3 9.68 -14.61 24.36
CA GLN A 3 9.14 -14.45 23.00
C GLN A 3 10.29 -14.66 22.02
N ARG A 4 10.38 -15.86 21.42
CA ARG A 4 11.33 -16.15 20.34
C ARG A 4 10.75 -15.58 19.03
N ARG A 5 11.53 -14.76 18.32
CA ARG A 5 11.27 -14.43 16.90
C ARG A 5 11.26 -15.75 16.12
N ILE A 6 10.10 -16.15 15.57
CA ILE A 6 9.93 -17.44 14.87
C ILE A 6 10.35 -17.34 13.39
N GLY A 7 10.34 -16.15 12.79
CA GLY A 7 10.80 -15.93 11.42
C GLY A 7 10.61 -14.49 10.93
N TYR A 8 11.16 -14.22 9.75
CA TYR A 8 11.04 -12.96 9.02
C TYR A 8 10.23 -13.17 7.74
N THR A 9 9.54 -12.13 7.29
CA THR A 9 8.95 -12.09 5.96
C THR A 9 9.53 -10.91 5.21
N THR A 10 9.98 -11.15 3.99
CA THR A 10 10.35 -10.12 3.03
C THR A 10 9.24 -10.02 1.99
N TYR A 11 8.99 -8.80 1.53
CA TYR A 11 8.03 -8.49 0.49
C TYR A 11 8.54 -7.31 -0.32
N THR A 12 8.16 -7.25 -1.59
CA THR A 12 8.48 -6.11 -2.46
C THR A 12 7.23 -5.23 -2.53
N GLY A 13 7.35 -3.99 -2.08
CA GLY A 13 6.32 -2.97 -2.30
C GLY A 13 6.54 -2.31 -3.64
N GLU A 14 5.49 -2.17 -4.45
CA GLU A 14 5.55 -1.47 -5.74
C GLU A 14 4.77 -0.16 -5.66
N LEU A 15 5.44 0.93 -6.00
CA LEU A 15 4.84 2.25 -6.21
C LEU A 15 4.83 2.51 -7.70
N ARG A 16 3.66 2.84 -8.26
CA ARG A 16 3.49 3.00 -9.71
C ARG A 16 2.77 4.30 -10.04
N TRP A 17 3.32 5.00 -11.03
CA TRP A 17 2.71 6.17 -11.66
C TRP A 17 2.56 5.88 -13.14
N ASP A 18 1.35 5.99 -13.68
CA ASP A 18 1.08 5.61 -15.07
C ASP A 18 1.39 6.71 -16.10
N ASP A 19 1.19 7.99 -15.73
CA ASP A 19 1.34 9.14 -16.64
C ASP A 19 2.40 10.14 -16.13
N TRP A 20 3.61 9.68 -15.79
CA TRP A 20 4.65 10.55 -15.23
C TRP A 20 5.26 11.47 -16.31
N PRO A 21 5.24 12.81 -16.13
CA PRO A 21 5.75 13.75 -17.12
C PRO A 21 7.28 13.87 -17.05
N TYR A 22 7.99 12.89 -17.61
CA TYR A 22 9.45 12.77 -17.50
C TYR A 22 10.24 13.95 -18.11
N ARG A 23 9.63 14.71 -19.02
CA ARG A 23 10.21 15.91 -19.63
C ARG A 23 10.25 17.12 -18.68
N LEU A 24 9.33 17.16 -17.72
CA LEU A 24 9.21 18.25 -16.74
C LEU A 24 9.86 17.88 -15.41
N CYS A 25 9.73 16.62 -15.01
CA CYS A 25 10.23 16.11 -13.74
C CYS A 25 11.05 14.84 -13.97
N ASP A 26 12.33 14.87 -13.58
CA ASP A 26 13.19 13.70 -13.64
C ASP A 26 12.63 12.58 -12.74
N PRO A 27 12.33 11.37 -13.28
CA PRO A 27 11.87 10.25 -12.46
C PRO A 27 12.87 9.86 -11.35
N GLN A 28 14.16 10.18 -11.49
CA GLN A 28 15.17 9.94 -10.44
C GLN A 28 14.88 10.68 -9.12
N LEU A 29 14.04 11.73 -9.15
CA LEU A 29 13.57 12.39 -7.94
C LEU A 29 12.69 11.47 -7.08
N LEU A 30 11.94 10.55 -7.70
CA LEU A 30 11.14 9.56 -6.97
C LEU A 30 12.03 8.58 -6.21
N TYR A 31 13.12 8.12 -6.85
CA TYR A 31 14.13 7.29 -6.18
C TYR A 31 14.71 7.99 -4.95
N THR A 32 15.11 9.26 -5.10
CA THR A 32 15.67 10.06 -4.00
C THR A 32 14.65 10.26 -2.87
N LEU A 33 13.40 10.56 -3.21
CA LEU A 33 12.32 10.73 -2.24
C LEU A 33 12.09 9.43 -1.44
N VAL A 34 12.07 8.29 -2.12
CA VAL A 34 11.90 6.99 -1.47
C VAL A 34 13.10 6.64 -0.59
N LEU A 35 14.33 6.93 -1.03
CA LEU A 35 15.52 6.76 -0.18
C LEU A 35 15.46 7.59 1.10
N VAL A 36 15.08 8.87 1.01
CA VAL A 36 14.93 9.73 2.19
C VAL A 36 13.83 9.21 3.11
N TRP A 37 12.69 8.82 2.54
CA TRP A 37 11.60 8.21 3.31
C TRP A 37 12.06 6.94 4.04
N LEU A 38 12.83 6.07 3.37
CA LEU A 38 13.42 4.88 3.98
C LEU A 38 14.42 5.25 5.09
N GLY A 39 15.26 6.27 4.90
CA GLY A 39 16.19 6.74 5.93
C GLY A 39 15.49 7.15 7.23
N ASP A 40 14.29 7.72 7.13
CA ASP A 40 13.51 8.18 8.29
C ASP A 40 12.57 7.12 8.88
N HIS A 41 12.10 6.15 8.07
CA HIS A 41 11.01 5.25 8.44
C HIS A 41 11.34 3.75 8.35
N ALA A 42 12.49 3.37 7.79
CA ALA A 42 12.89 1.96 7.77
C ALA A 42 13.10 1.45 9.20
N ASN A 43 12.76 0.19 9.40
CA ASN A 43 13.03 -0.50 10.67
C ASN A 43 14.44 -1.12 10.65
N ASP A 44 14.99 -1.39 11.84
CA ASP A 44 16.31 -2.05 12.01
C ASP A 44 16.40 -3.38 11.24
N LEU A 45 15.25 -4.02 11.01
CA LEU A 45 15.09 -5.22 10.21
C LEU A 45 15.65 -5.09 8.78
N ARG A 46 15.62 -3.88 8.19
CA ARG A 46 16.17 -3.62 6.87
C ARG A 46 17.68 -3.86 6.84
N GLU A 47 18.39 -3.35 7.85
CA GLU A 47 19.83 -3.54 8.03
C GLU A 47 20.15 -4.97 8.45
N GLU A 48 19.40 -5.53 9.41
CA GLU A 48 19.58 -6.92 9.88
C GLU A 48 19.48 -7.94 8.74
N LEU A 49 18.59 -7.72 7.78
CA LEU A 49 18.35 -8.60 6.63
C LEU A 49 19.19 -8.23 5.39
N GLY A 50 19.91 -7.10 5.42
CA GLY A 50 20.67 -6.61 4.27
C GLY A 50 19.78 -6.36 3.04
N LEU A 51 18.59 -5.79 3.24
CA LEU A 51 17.67 -5.52 2.12
C LEU A 51 18.27 -4.47 1.18
N GLU A 52 18.18 -4.75 -0.11
CA GLU A 52 18.68 -3.89 -1.18
C GLU A 52 17.95 -2.55 -1.22
N ASP A 53 18.64 -1.54 -1.76
CA ASP A 53 18.06 -0.23 -2.08
C ASP A 53 16.87 -0.36 -3.04
N PRO A 54 15.94 0.61 -3.01
CA PRO A 54 14.81 0.61 -3.92
C PRO A 54 15.31 0.66 -5.37
N ASP A 55 14.62 -0.04 -6.28
CA ASP A 55 14.89 0.01 -7.72
C ASP A 55 13.86 0.92 -8.41
N ILE A 56 14.28 1.61 -9.47
CA ILE A 56 13.41 2.49 -10.25
C ILE A 56 13.45 2.10 -11.73
N ASP A 57 12.28 1.83 -12.30
CA ASP A 57 12.09 1.44 -13.69
C ASP A 57 11.14 2.42 -14.40
N PRO A 58 11.68 3.46 -15.05
CA PRO A 58 10.92 4.34 -15.93
C PRO A 58 10.74 3.71 -17.32
N GLN A 59 9.50 3.47 -17.71
CA GLN A 59 9.09 2.95 -19.01
C GLN A 59 8.36 4.03 -19.82
N PRO A 60 9.02 4.68 -20.80
CA PRO A 60 8.39 5.67 -21.65
C PRO A 60 7.23 5.06 -22.43
N ILE A 61 6.05 5.68 -22.33
CA ILE A 61 4.86 5.28 -23.11
C ILE A 61 4.71 6.14 -24.36
N ASP A 62 5.10 7.41 -24.29
CA ASP A 62 5.15 8.33 -25.42
C ASP A 62 6.30 9.36 -25.28
N GLU A 63 6.27 10.41 -26.09
CA GLU A 63 7.31 11.43 -26.12
C GLU A 63 7.27 12.40 -24.92
N GLN A 64 6.22 12.35 -24.10
CA GLN A 64 5.96 13.27 -23.00
C GLN A 64 5.77 12.57 -21.64
N THR A 65 5.33 11.32 -21.64
CA THR A 65 4.92 10.56 -20.45
C THR A 65 5.58 9.19 -20.38
N ALA A 66 5.74 8.71 -19.15
CA ALA A 66 6.31 7.40 -18.83
C ALA A 66 5.53 6.76 -17.68
N ILE A 67 5.40 5.44 -17.71
CA ILE A 67 5.04 4.67 -16.53
C ILE A 67 6.30 4.57 -15.68
N VAL A 68 6.25 4.98 -14.42
CA VAL A 68 7.38 4.86 -13.49
C VAL A 68 7.00 3.90 -12.38
N SER A 69 7.80 2.84 -12.22
CA SER A 69 7.67 1.88 -11.13
C SER A 69 8.85 2.02 -10.18
N VAL A 70 8.59 2.07 -8.88
CA VAL A 70 9.61 2.00 -7.83
C VAL A 70 9.36 0.75 -6.99
N SER A 71 10.32 -0.16 -7.00
CA SER A 71 10.29 -1.43 -6.28
C SER A 71 11.07 -1.30 -4.98
N VAL A 72 10.41 -1.49 -3.84
CA VAL A 72 11.00 -1.30 -2.51
C VAL A 72 11.04 -2.63 -1.76
N PRO A 73 12.22 -3.21 -1.51
CA PRO A 73 12.35 -4.36 -0.64
C PRO A 73 12.01 -4.00 0.80
N LEU A 74 11.06 -4.69 1.41
CA LEU A 74 10.57 -4.43 2.76
C LEU A 74 10.62 -5.70 3.62
N GLY A 75 10.89 -5.49 4.91
CA GLY A 75 11.04 -6.55 5.90
C GLY A 75 10.05 -6.38 7.04
N GLY A 76 9.44 -7.48 7.46
CA GLY A 76 8.55 -7.53 8.61
C GLY A 76 8.81 -8.75 9.48
N LEU A 77 8.39 -8.65 10.74
CA LEU A 77 8.22 -9.85 11.55
C LEU A 77 7.18 -10.74 10.87
N ALA A 78 7.47 -12.04 10.76
CA ALA A 78 6.46 -13.00 10.34
C ALA A 78 5.35 -13.03 11.41
N GLY A 79 4.33 -12.20 11.20
CA GLY A 79 3.16 -12.15 12.05
C GLY A 79 2.34 -13.41 11.81
N HIS A 80 2.03 -14.16 12.88
CA HIS A 80 0.94 -15.12 12.87
C HIS A 80 -0.26 -14.46 12.21
N HIS A 81 -0.65 -14.98 11.04
CA HIS A 81 -1.76 -14.54 10.22
C HIS A 81 -2.99 -14.33 11.12
N ARG A 82 -3.25 -13.12 11.62
CA ARG A 82 -4.53 -12.81 12.28
C ARG A 82 -5.54 -12.82 11.17
N ARG A 83 -6.17 -13.99 10.97
CA ARG A 83 -7.37 -14.18 10.17
C ARG A 83 -8.36 -13.10 10.58
N ARG A 84 -8.44 -12.02 9.79
CA ARG A 84 -9.52 -11.05 9.91
C ARG A 84 -10.78 -11.78 9.47
N GLU A 85 -11.53 -12.30 10.43
CA GLU A 85 -12.93 -12.65 10.19
C GLU A 85 -13.65 -11.37 9.75
N ARG A 86 -14.12 -11.37 8.50
CA ARG A 86 -15.01 -10.33 8.01
C ARG A 86 -16.29 -10.41 8.82
N ALA A 87 -16.50 -9.46 9.72
CA ALA A 87 -17.81 -9.21 10.29
C ALA A 87 -18.77 -8.88 9.14
N ASN A 88 -19.72 -9.78 8.93
CA ASN A 88 -20.85 -9.59 8.02
C ASN A 88 -21.61 -8.35 8.47
N THR A 89 -21.47 -7.25 7.73
CA THR A 89 -22.27 -6.04 7.94
C THR A 89 -23.68 -6.36 7.50
N ALA A 90 -24.52 -6.72 8.47
CA ALA A 90 -25.97 -6.64 8.34
C ALA A 90 -26.33 -5.18 8.00
N ARG A 91 -26.54 -4.90 6.71
CA ARG A 91 -27.32 -3.73 6.29
C ARG A 91 -28.78 -4.07 6.57
N GLY A 92 -29.32 -3.41 7.58
CA GLY A 92 -30.75 -3.36 7.80
C GLY A 92 -31.44 -2.55 6.70
N ASP A 93 -32.66 -2.93 6.40
CA ASP A 93 -33.69 -2.02 5.90
C ASP A 93 -34.89 -2.15 6.85
N THR A 94 -34.88 -1.33 7.88
CA THR A 94 -36.10 -0.92 8.58
C THR A 94 -36.41 0.48 8.06
N LEU A 95 -37.33 0.57 7.10
CA LEU A 95 -37.94 1.83 6.70
C LEU A 95 -39.25 2.01 7.50
N ALA A 96 -39.41 3.24 8.01
CA ALA A 96 -40.35 3.71 9.03
C ALA A 96 -41.86 3.63 8.69
N PRO A 97 -42.76 3.81 9.68
CA PRO A 97 -44.20 3.87 9.46
C PRO A 97 -44.70 5.28 9.11
N GLY A 98 -45.55 5.39 8.09
CA GLY A 98 -46.40 6.54 7.75
C GLY A 98 -47.27 6.14 6.56
N ARG A 99 -48.59 6.26 6.55
CA ARG A 99 -49.49 7.31 7.02
C ARG A 99 -50.94 6.76 6.99
N PRO A 100 -51.91 7.27 7.77
CA PRO A 100 -53.31 6.85 7.65
C PRO A 100 -53.99 7.62 6.50
N GLY A 101 -54.69 6.89 5.64
CA GLY A 101 -55.57 7.43 4.61
C GLY A 101 -56.80 6.54 4.53
N GLY A 102 -57.91 7.02 5.06
CA GLY A 102 -59.19 6.32 5.11
C GLY A 102 -59.86 6.22 3.74
N ALA A 103 -60.64 5.16 3.59
CA ALA A 103 -61.73 5.06 2.63
C ALA A 103 -62.85 4.27 3.32
N ASP A 104 -63.74 4.99 3.99
CA ASP A 104 -65.12 4.58 4.23
C ASP A 104 -65.99 5.82 3.99
N CYS A 105 -66.95 5.64 3.07
CA CYS A 105 -68.06 6.53 2.65
C CYS A 105 -67.73 7.76 1.79
#